data_AF-A0A960WN68-F1
#
_entry.id   AF-A0A960WN68-F1
#
_cell.length_a   1.000
_cell.length_b   1.000
_cell.length_c   1.000
_cell.angle_alpha   90.00
_cell.angle_beta   90.00
_cell.angle_gamma   90.00
#
_symmetry.space_group_name_H-M   'P 1'
#
loop_
_entity.id
_entity.type
_entity.pdbx_description
1 polymer ?
#
loop_
_entity_poly.entity_id
_entity_poly.type
_entity_poly.pdbx_seq_one_letter_code
_entity_poly.pdbx_strand_id
1 'polypeptide(L)'
;MKCFSRRFIQWAPFQGLIVAIGLTVAVGEEHDDHHEHQHPRPPVIQRDEAERIHESSLTFEIHRDGTVEFEQRFRVGVAGTAIKRGPVLNFLTAFQGPAGLVLDSELEVLGVERDGADEPFRLERGAGYATVFIGSPDRELEHRIHEYRVSGRMREDWRRGPGEFSTTFDLVGSLPLLPVDRAEAMVRMPEGIQILWFTPGITGTENPDKGSGPAFALEQGDGWVKVWSTAPMGENRSFFLNLAWQSSSFATRSQWPLIIRQHPRLLLAGLSAILLFFALGLLLRRMANRR
;
A
#
# COMPACT_ATOMS: atom_id res chain seq x y z
N MET A 1 22.71 -4.31 -34.42
CA MET A 1 22.40 -2.85 -34.32
C MET A 1 21.03 -2.69 -33.69
N LYS A 2 20.98 -1.99 -32.54
CA LYS A 2 19.96 -1.06 -31.99
C LYS A 2 18.48 -1.35 -32.34
N CYS A 3 17.51 -1.34 -31.40
CA CYS A 3 17.31 -0.29 -30.41
C CYS A 3 16.34 -0.78 -29.30
N PHE A 4 16.78 -0.66 -28.05
CA PHE A 4 15.98 -0.86 -26.84
C PHE A 4 15.23 0.45 -26.56
N SER A 5 13.91 0.47 -26.75
CA SER A 5 13.08 1.63 -26.38
C SER A 5 12.70 1.52 -24.91
N ARG A 6 13.51 2.15 -24.05
CA ARG A 6 13.12 2.49 -22.67
C ARG A 6 12.03 3.56 -22.74
N ARG A 7 10.77 3.19 -22.51
CA ARG A 7 9.75 4.17 -22.11
C ARG A 7 9.93 4.45 -20.63
N PHE A 8 10.67 5.53 -20.35
CA PHE A 8 10.59 6.27 -19.10
C PHE A 8 9.13 6.71 -18.91
N ILE A 9 8.47 6.15 -17.90
CA ILE A 9 7.22 6.69 -17.40
C ILE A 9 7.61 7.98 -16.66
N GLN A 10 7.43 9.13 -17.31
CA GLN A 10 7.53 10.42 -16.66
C GLN A 10 6.35 10.57 -15.70
N TRP A 11 6.59 10.35 -14.42
CA TRP A 11 5.70 10.79 -13.36
C TRP A 11 5.84 12.30 -13.20
N ALA A 12 4.73 13.03 -13.32
CA ALA A 12 4.64 14.42 -12.91
C ALA A 12 4.93 14.54 -11.38
N PRO A 13 5.41 15.70 -10.89
CA PRO A 13 5.83 15.84 -9.51
C PRO A 13 4.60 15.95 -8.59
N PHE A 14 4.04 14.81 -8.18
CA PHE A 14 3.07 14.75 -7.09
C PHE A 14 3.83 14.55 -5.76
N GLN A 15 3.81 15.58 -4.92
CA GLN A 15 4.51 15.62 -3.61
C GLN A 15 3.65 15.05 -2.46
N GLY A 16 3.05 13.87 -2.66
CA GLY A 16 2.22 13.20 -1.65
C GLY A 16 2.73 11.80 -1.33
N LEU A 17 2.61 11.39 -0.07
CA LEU A 17 2.76 10.00 0.37
C LEU A 17 1.56 9.20 -0.13
N ILE A 18 1.81 8.02 -0.71
CA ILE A 18 0.79 7.11 -1.24
C ILE A 18 0.84 5.84 -0.40
N VAL A 19 -0.23 5.54 0.32
CA VAL A 19 -0.44 4.21 0.93
C VAL A 19 -1.13 3.36 -0.12
N ALA A 20 -0.35 2.81 -1.06
CA ALA A 20 -0.93 1.90 -2.03
C ALA A 20 -1.18 0.56 -1.37
N ILE A 21 -2.44 0.13 -1.29
CA ILE A 21 -2.77 -1.28 -1.08
C ILE A 21 -3.37 -1.78 -2.39
N GLY A 22 -2.52 -2.41 -3.21
CA GLY A 22 -2.90 -2.92 -4.52
C GLY A 22 -2.82 -4.43 -4.56
N LEU A 23 -3.93 -5.13 -4.79
CA LEU A 23 -3.89 -6.52 -5.23
C LEU A 23 -3.34 -6.54 -6.67
N THR A 24 -2.21 -7.20 -6.89
CA THR A 24 -1.66 -7.45 -8.23
C THR A 24 -1.59 -8.95 -8.41
N VAL A 25 -1.90 -9.47 -9.58
CA VAL A 25 -1.88 -10.92 -9.84
C VAL A 25 -0.78 -11.22 -10.87
N ALA A 26 0.07 -12.21 -10.58
CA ALA A 26 1.11 -12.68 -11.50
C ALA A 26 0.68 -14.02 -12.13
N VAL A 27 0.59 -14.05 -13.47
CA VAL A 27 0.12 -15.20 -14.27
C VAL A 27 1.29 -16.13 -14.60
N GLY A 28 1.09 -17.45 -14.48
CA GLY A 28 2.01 -18.48 -15.00
C GLY A 28 1.26 -19.52 -15.84
N GLU A 29 1.69 -19.75 -17.08
CA GLU A 29 1.27 -20.81 -18.06
C GLU A 29 1.49 -22.24 -17.48
N GLU A 30 0.88 -23.36 -17.88
CA GLU A 30 -0.25 -23.80 -18.73
C GLU A 30 -0.42 -25.34 -18.51
N HIS A 31 -1.58 -25.89 -18.90
CA HIS A 31 -1.93 -27.28 -19.28
C HIS A 31 -2.72 -28.15 -18.28
N ASP A 32 -3.94 -28.50 -18.66
CA ASP A 32 -5.01 -29.10 -17.86
C ASP A 32 -5.57 -30.35 -18.58
N ASP A 33 -5.96 -31.37 -17.82
CA ASP A 33 -6.73 -32.54 -18.28
C ASP A 33 -7.66 -33.02 -17.15
N HIS A 34 -8.97 -32.97 -17.40
CA HIS A 34 -10.05 -33.21 -16.44
C HIS A 34 -10.62 -34.63 -16.48
N HIS A 35 -10.89 -35.21 -15.31
CA HIS A 35 -11.93 -36.25 -15.14
C HIS A 35 -12.66 -36.10 -13.79
N GLU A 36 -14.01 -36.13 -13.86
CA GLU A 36 -14.93 -35.83 -12.74
C GLU A 36 -15.74 -37.09 -12.35
N HIS A 37 -15.87 -37.35 -11.04
CA HIS A 37 -16.84 -38.28 -10.46
C HIS A 37 -17.57 -37.60 -9.28
N GLN A 38 -18.91 -37.69 -9.28
CA GLN A 38 -19.82 -37.02 -8.34
C GLN A 38 -20.10 -37.82 -7.06
N HIS A 39 -20.12 -37.12 -5.92
CA HIS A 39 -20.75 -37.52 -4.64
C HIS A 39 -21.11 -36.24 -3.81
N PRO A 40 -21.85 -36.34 -2.67
CA PRO A 40 -23.05 -35.56 -2.31
C PRO A 40 -22.83 -34.09 -1.87
N ARG A 41 -23.92 -33.29 -1.87
CA ARG A 41 -23.93 -31.81 -1.78
C ARG A 41 -23.09 -31.22 -0.63
N PRO A 42 -21.99 -30.51 -0.94
CA PRO A 42 -21.23 -29.66 -0.03
C PRO A 42 -21.96 -28.31 0.23
N PRO A 43 -21.44 -27.43 1.13
CA PRO A 43 -21.85 -26.02 1.19
C PRO A 43 -21.93 -25.41 -0.21
N VAL A 44 -22.83 -24.47 -0.44
CA VAL A 44 -23.04 -23.85 -1.76
C VAL A 44 -21.74 -23.18 -2.21
N ILE A 45 -20.92 -23.92 -2.93
CA ILE A 45 -19.75 -23.43 -3.63
C ILE A 45 -20.31 -22.55 -4.75
N GLN A 46 -20.31 -21.24 -4.55
CA GLN A 46 -20.51 -20.29 -5.64
C GLN A 46 -19.31 -20.45 -6.58
N ARG A 47 -19.49 -21.28 -7.62
CA ARG A 47 -18.59 -21.34 -8.76
C ARG A 47 -18.92 -20.13 -9.62
N ASP A 48 -18.30 -18.99 -9.31
CA ASP A 48 -18.23 -17.91 -10.30
C ASP A 48 -17.08 -18.28 -11.26
N GLU A 49 -17.39 -18.42 -12.54
CA GLU A 49 -16.43 -18.85 -13.57
C GLU A 49 -15.41 -17.74 -13.88
N ALA A 50 -15.68 -16.49 -13.48
CA ALA A 50 -14.80 -15.35 -13.70
C ALA A 50 -14.00 -14.97 -12.45
N GLU A 51 -12.69 -14.77 -12.60
CA GLU A 51 -11.87 -14.20 -11.53
C GLU A 51 -12.23 -12.73 -11.30
N ARG A 52 -12.67 -12.41 -10.09
CA ARG A 52 -13.12 -11.07 -9.72
C ARG A 52 -13.05 -10.86 -8.22
N ILE A 53 -12.98 -9.60 -7.82
CA ILE A 53 -13.09 -9.19 -6.42
C ILE A 53 -14.53 -8.77 -6.17
N HIS A 54 -15.30 -9.60 -5.47
CA HIS A 54 -16.69 -9.30 -5.14
C HIS A 54 -16.79 -8.16 -4.13
N GLU A 55 -15.98 -8.24 -3.07
CA GLU A 55 -16.00 -7.30 -1.96
C GLU A 55 -14.56 -7.05 -1.52
N SER A 56 -14.22 -5.79 -1.30
CA SER A 56 -12.97 -5.36 -0.68
C SER A 56 -13.29 -4.33 0.40
N SER A 57 -12.84 -4.58 1.62
CA SER A 57 -13.03 -3.70 2.78
C SER A 57 -11.69 -3.43 3.44
N LEU A 58 -11.34 -2.16 3.62
CA LEU A 58 -10.12 -1.74 4.30
C LEU A 58 -10.46 -0.92 5.54
N THR A 59 -9.91 -1.30 6.69
CA THR A 59 -9.97 -0.49 7.91
C THR A 59 -8.57 0.00 8.24
N PHE A 60 -8.43 1.30 8.51
CA PHE A 60 -7.22 1.92 8.98
C PHE A 60 -7.46 2.54 10.36
N GLU A 61 -6.62 2.20 11.32
CA GLU A 61 -6.61 2.79 12.66
C GLU A 61 -5.31 3.55 12.87
N ILE A 62 -5.42 4.87 13.01
CA ILE A 62 -4.27 5.75 13.20
C ILE A 62 -4.04 5.92 14.69
N HIS A 63 -2.79 5.76 15.13
CA HIS A 63 -2.38 5.95 16.52
C HIS A 63 -1.62 7.26 16.70
N ARG A 64 -1.64 7.78 17.94
CA ARG A 64 -0.99 9.05 18.30
C ARG A 64 0.54 9.06 18.11
N ASP A 65 1.16 7.90 18.02
CA ASP A 65 2.60 7.74 17.77
C ASP A 65 2.96 7.67 16.27
N GLY A 66 1.97 7.87 15.40
CA GLY A 66 2.08 7.82 13.94
C GLY A 66 2.04 6.41 13.34
N THR A 67 1.79 5.38 14.16
CA THR A 67 1.54 4.03 13.65
C THR A 67 0.16 3.96 13.01
N VAL A 68 0.07 3.24 11.91
CA VAL A 68 -1.18 2.89 11.23
C VAL A 68 -1.32 1.39 11.31
N GLU A 69 -2.36 0.93 11.99
CA GLU A 69 -2.79 -0.46 11.90
C GLU A 69 -3.83 -0.57 10.78
N PHE A 70 -3.74 -1.62 9.99
CA PHE A 70 -4.70 -1.86 8.91
C PHE A 70 -5.20 -3.30 8.93
N GLU A 71 -6.45 -3.45 8.52
CA GLU A 71 -7.08 -4.72 8.22
C GLU A 71 -7.72 -4.64 6.83
N GLN A 72 -7.28 -5.50 5.92
CA GLN A 72 -7.89 -5.66 4.61
C GLN A 72 -8.65 -6.99 4.56
N ARG A 73 -9.94 -6.93 4.26
CA ARG A 73 -10.77 -8.09 3.95
C ARG A 73 -11.19 -8.07 2.50
N PHE A 74 -11.09 -9.20 1.81
CA PHE A 74 -11.58 -9.29 0.45
C PHE A 74 -12.11 -10.68 0.09
N ARG A 75 -13.14 -10.70 -0.74
CA ARG A 75 -13.73 -11.92 -1.31
C ARG A 75 -13.38 -11.99 -2.78
N VAL A 76 -12.64 -13.02 -3.16
CA VAL A 76 -12.12 -13.19 -4.52
C VAL A 76 -12.58 -14.51 -5.10
N GLY A 77 -13.17 -14.44 -6.29
CA GLY A 77 -13.47 -15.62 -7.11
C GLY A 77 -12.18 -16.12 -7.77
N VAL A 78 -11.88 -17.39 -7.60
CA VAL A 78 -10.70 -18.05 -8.18
C VAL A 78 -11.15 -19.04 -9.25
N ALA A 79 -10.63 -18.89 -10.46
CA ALA A 79 -10.88 -19.78 -11.60
C ALA A 79 -9.60 -20.42 -12.14
N GLY A 80 -8.43 -20.11 -11.56
CA GLY A 80 -7.14 -20.70 -11.93
C GLY A 80 -6.47 -20.02 -13.12
N THR A 81 -6.93 -18.84 -13.55
CA THR A 81 -6.37 -18.13 -14.71
C THR A 81 -5.30 -17.13 -14.28
N ALA A 82 -5.66 -16.09 -13.54
CA ALA A 82 -4.71 -15.17 -12.94
C ALA A 82 -4.33 -15.64 -11.54
N ILE A 83 -5.28 -16.06 -10.71
CA ILE A 83 -5.01 -16.51 -9.33
C ILE A 83 -4.93 -18.04 -9.31
N LYS A 84 -3.72 -18.57 -9.14
CA LYS A 84 -3.50 -20.03 -9.01
C LYS A 84 -3.20 -20.47 -7.59
N ARG A 85 -2.25 -19.79 -6.94
CA ARG A 85 -1.66 -20.23 -5.65
C ARG A 85 -1.96 -19.28 -4.49
N GLY A 86 -2.58 -18.16 -4.81
CA GLY A 86 -2.97 -17.14 -3.85
C GLY A 86 -2.82 -15.73 -4.40
N PRO A 87 -3.46 -14.75 -3.74
CA PRO A 87 -3.36 -13.36 -4.14
C PRO A 87 -1.99 -12.77 -3.81
N VAL A 88 -1.58 -11.75 -4.57
CA VAL A 88 -0.37 -10.97 -4.27
C VAL A 88 -0.78 -9.53 -3.97
N LEU A 89 -0.32 -8.99 -2.85
CA LEU A 89 -0.57 -7.62 -2.43
C LEU A 89 0.71 -6.81 -2.52
N ASN A 90 0.62 -5.65 -3.14
CA ASN A 90 1.69 -4.67 -3.22
C ASN A 90 1.37 -3.47 -2.33
N PHE A 91 2.36 -3.11 -1.52
CA PHE A 91 2.35 -1.98 -0.61
C PHE A 91 3.40 -0.98 -1.07
N LEU A 92 3.02 0.28 -1.28
CA LEU A 92 4.01 1.35 -1.39
C LEU A 92 4.50 1.72 0.01
N THR A 93 5.82 1.75 0.18
CA THR A 93 6.44 2.01 1.48
C THR A 93 7.36 3.23 1.45
N ALA A 94 7.72 3.75 0.27
CA ALA A 94 8.56 4.93 0.17
C ALA A 94 7.85 6.23 0.57
N PHE A 95 8.54 7.07 1.34
CA PHE A 95 8.15 8.43 1.65
C PHE A 95 9.34 9.40 1.60
N GLN A 96 9.04 10.69 1.44
CA GLN A 96 10.07 11.73 1.46
C GLN A 96 10.41 12.11 2.91
N GLY A 97 11.66 11.85 3.29
CA GLY A 97 12.26 12.28 4.56
C GLY A 97 12.99 13.63 4.45
N PRO A 98 13.67 14.03 5.55
CA PRO A 98 14.41 15.29 5.62
C PRO A 98 15.51 15.38 4.56
N ALA A 99 15.80 16.61 4.11
CA ALA A 99 16.84 16.89 3.12
C ALA A 99 16.70 16.13 1.79
N GLY A 100 15.47 15.72 1.43
CA GLY A 100 15.18 15.01 0.18
C GLY A 100 15.57 13.52 0.19
N LEU A 101 15.89 12.96 1.37
CA LEU A 101 16.10 11.53 1.50
C LEU A 101 14.79 10.78 1.22
N VAL A 102 14.87 9.64 0.53
CA VAL A 102 13.76 8.69 0.45
C VAL A 102 13.92 7.70 1.58
N LEU A 103 12.88 7.54 2.39
CA LEU A 103 12.81 6.60 3.50
C LEU A 103 11.74 5.56 3.22
N ASP A 104 11.93 4.35 3.75
CA ASP A 104 11.02 3.23 3.63
C ASP A 104 10.23 3.04 4.93
N SER A 105 8.89 2.95 4.82
CA SER A 105 7.99 2.65 5.92
C SER A 105 8.16 1.19 6.33
N GLU A 106 8.29 0.95 7.63
CA GLU A 106 8.51 -0.39 8.16
C GLU A 106 7.19 -1.18 8.16
N LEU A 107 6.75 -1.66 6.98
CA LEU A 107 5.60 -2.55 6.88
C LEU A 107 5.86 -3.85 7.65
N GLU A 108 4.94 -4.19 8.53
CA GLU A 108 4.86 -5.46 9.24
C GLU A 108 3.49 -6.08 8.97
N VAL A 109 3.47 -7.29 8.41
CA VAL A 109 2.24 -8.09 8.27
C VAL A 109 2.10 -8.90 9.55
N LEU A 110 1.01 -8.68 10.27
CA LEU A 110 0.73 -9.32 11.55
C LEU A 110 0.14 -10.72 11.36
N GLY A 111 -0.67 -10.91 10.30
CA GLY A 111 -1.24 -12.21 9.97
C GLY A 111 -2.07 -12.19 8.69
N VAL A 112 -2.25 -13.37 8.12
CA VAL A 112 -3.14 -13.60 6.99
C VAL A 112 -4.03 -14.80 7.30
N GLU A 113 -5.33 -14.64 7.10
CA GLU A 113 -6.32 -15.70 7.19
C GLU A 113 -6.96 -15.92 5.82
N ARG A 114 -7.23 -17.18 5.47
CA ARG A 114 -8.08 -17.58 4.34
C ARG A 114 -9.20 -18.46 4.85
N ASP A 115 -10.44 -18.10 4.51
CA ASP A 115 -11.66 -18.80 4.91
C ASP A 115 -11.75 -19.03 6.44
N GLY A 116 -11.22 -18.08 7.22
CA GLY A 116 -11.23 -18.11 8.69
C GLY A 116 -10.13 -18.95 9.35
N ALA A 117 -9.17 -19.47 8.58
CA ALA A 117 -8.00 -20.18 9.10
C ALA A 117 -6.70 -19.47 8.70
N ASP A 118 -5.65 -19.61 9.51
CA ASP A 118 -4.33 -19.05 9.20
C ASP A 118 -3.82 -19.54 7.83
N GLU A 119 -3.35 -18.60 7.01
CA GLU A 119 -2.80 -18.86 5.68
C GLU A 119 -1.34 -18.41 5.64
N PRO A 120 -0.41 -19.25 5.11
CA PRO A 120 0.97 -18.84 4.96
C PRO A 120 1.09 -17.63 4.03
N PHE A 121 2.08 -16.78 4.30
CA PHE A 121 2.44 -15.68 3.43
C PHE A 121 3.94 -15.46 3.42
N ARG A 122 4.41 -14.75 2.40
CA ARG A 122 5.82 -14.39 2.22
C ARG A 122 5.92 -12.92 1.87
N LEU A 123 6.72 -12.19 2.63
CA LEU A 123 6.92 -10.76 2.47
C LEU A 123 8.28 -10.48 1.84
N GLU A 124 8.27 -9.97 0.61
CA GLU A 124 9.44 -9.44 -0.07
C GLU A 124 9.50 -7.92 0.07
N ARG A 125 10.68 -7.38 0.35
CA ARG A 125 10.91 -5.93 0.45
C ARG A 125 11.77 -5.45 -0.70
N GLY A 126 11.21 -4.52 -1.48
CA GLY A 126 11.92 -3.78 -2.52
C GLY A 126 12.39 -2.42 -2.00
N ALA A 127 12.91 -1.60 -2.91
CA ALA A 127 13.22 -0.21 -2.62
C ALA A 127 11.94 0.63 -2.75
N GLY A 128 11.31 0.98 -1.63
CA GLY A 128 10.10 1.81 -1.60
C GLY A 128 8.79 1.09 -1.87
N TYR A 129 8.81 -0.24 -1.88
CA TYR A 129 7.62 -1.07 -1.95
C TYR A 129 7.86 -2.39 -1.22
N ALA A 130 6.76 -3.04 -0.83
CA ALA A 130 6.76 -4.37 -0.26
C ALA A 130 5.68 -5.23 -0.92
N THR A 131 5.99 -6.49 -1.17
CA THR A 131 5.09 -7.43 -1.83
C THR A 131 4.79 -8.60 -0.91
N VAL A 132 3.51 -8.83 -0.62
CA VAL A 132 3.01 -9.95 0.18
C VAL A 132 2.44 -10.99 -0.77
N PHE A 133 3.11 -12.11 -0.88
CA PHE A 133 2.59 -13.30 -1.55
C PHE A 133 1.81 -14.11 -0.53
N ILE A 134 0.50 -14.25 -0.75
CA ILE A 134 -0.37 -15.05 0.13
C ILE A 134 -0.50 -16.44 -0.49
N GLY A 135 -0.49 -17.46 0.36
CA GLY A 135 -0.62 -18.85 -0.05
C GLY A 135 0.69 -19.61 -0.16
N SER A 136 0.56 -20.88 -0.52
CA SER A 136 1.71 -21.78 -0.69
C SER A 136 2.14 -21.84 -2.15
N PRO A 137 3.45 -21.78 -2.46
CA PRO A 137 3.93 -21.98 -3.83
C PRO A 137 3.65 -23.41 -4.36
N ASP A 138 3.38 -24.36 -3.46
CA ASP A 138 3.25 -25.77 -3.81
C ASP A 138 1.79 -26.24 -3.91
N ARG A 139 0.81 -25.37 -3.63
CA ARG A 139 -0.61 -25.72 -3.60
C ARG A 139 -1.43 -24.76 -4.45
N GLU A 140 -2.24 -25.33 -5.35
CA GLU A 140 -3.26 -24.58 -6.07
C GLU A 140 -4.51 -24.38 -5.20
N LEU A 141 -5.15 -23.23 -5.40
CA LEU A 141 -6.41 -22.90 -4.77
C LEU A 141 -7.55 -23.66 -5.42
N GLU A 142 -8.57 -23.95 -4.62
CA GLU A 142 -9.82 -24.51 -5.13
C GLU A 142 -10.54 -23.46 -5.98
N HIS A 143 -11.11 -23.87 -7.11
CA HIS A 143 -11.88 -22.96 -7.97
C HIS A 143 -13.23 -22.59 -7.34
N ARG A 144 -13.21 -21.56 -6.51
CA ARG A 144 -14.35 -21.02 -5.78
C ARG A 144 -14.05 -19.61 -5.27
N ILE A 145 -15.03 -19.03 -4.59
CA ILE A 145 -14.82 -17.81 -3.82
C ILE A 145 -14.04 -18.16 -2.54
N HIS A 146 -13.00 -17.37 -2.28
CA HIS A 146 -12.23 -17.38 -1.04
C HIS A 146 -12.39 -16.04 -0.33
N GLU A 147 -12.48 -16.08 1.00
CA GLU A 147 -12.40 -14.89 1.85
C GLU A 147 -11.01 -14.77 2.46
N TYR A 148 -10.38 -13.61 2.32
CA TYR A 148 -9.09 -13.32 2.93
C TYR A 148 -9.22 -12.19 3.94
N ARG A 149 -8.44 -12.29 5.01
CA ARG A 149 -8.16 -11.20 5.95
C ARG A 149 -6.66 -11.02 6.08
N VAL A 150 -6.17 -9.81 5.85
CA VAL A 150 -4.77 -9.44 6.03
C VAL A 150 -4.71 -8.35 7.06
N SER A 151 -3.99 -8.58 8.15
CA SER A 151 -3.73 -7.58 9.18
C SER A 151 -2.26 -7.18 9.15
N GLY A 152 -2.03 -5.90 9.38
CA GLY A 152 -0.67 -5.36 9.36
C GLY A 152 -0.60 -4.03 10.06
N ARG A 153 0.62 -3.55 10.20
CA ARG A 153 0.91 -2.21 10.66
C ARG A 153 2.06 -1.61 9.89
N MET A 154 2.04 -0.30 9.79
CA MET A 154 3.15 0.45 9.21
C MET A 154 3.35 1.74 9.99
N ARG A 155 4.56 2.28 9.87
CA ARG A 155 4.87 3.63 10.36
C ARG A 155 4.90 4.56 9.17
N GLU A 156 4.04 5.57 9.19
CA GLU A 156 4.00 6.56 8.13
C GLU A 156 4.60 7.89 8.56
N ASP A 157 5.15 8.59 7.56
CA ASP A 157 5.50 10.00 7.70
C ASP A 157 4.54 10.84 6.87
N TRP A 158 3.52 11.33 7.54
CA TRP A 158 2.48 12.15 6.95
C TRP A 158 3.05 13.43 6.36
N ARG A 159 2.42 13.93 5.30
CA ARG A 159 2.72 15.28 4.82
C ARG A 159 2.36 16.28 5.90
N ARG A 160 3.33 17.11 6.29
CA ARG A 160 3.15 18.15 7.31
C ARG A 160 2.75 19.47 6.67
N GLY A 161 1.59 20.00 7.08
CA GLY A 161 1.13 21.35 6.79
C GLY A 161 1.14 22.23 8.04
N PRO A 162 0.76 23.51 7.93
CA PRO A 162 0.58 24.39 9.08
C PRO A 162 -0.55 23.90 10.00
N GLY A 163 -0.20 23.21 11.08
CA GLY A 163 -1.18 22.70 12.07
C GLY A 163 -1.88 21.40 11.67
N GLU A 164 -1.64 20.85 10.48
CA GLU A 164 -2.30 19.65 9.96
C GLU A 164 -1.30 18.59 9.45
N PHE A 165 -1.76 17.35 9.49
CA PHE A 165 -1.17 16.25 8.72
C PHE A 165 -2.12 15.85 7.60
N SER A 166 -1.57 15.40 6.48
CA SER A 166 -2.34 14.90 5.35
C SER A 166 -1.69 13.69 4.69
N THR A 167 -2.52 12.82 4.11
CA THR A 167 -2.09 11.65 3.34
C THR A 167 -3.16 11.21 2.33
N THR A 168 -2.79 10.30 1.44
CA THR A 168 -3.70 9.63 0.50
C THR A 168 -3.70 8.13 0.82
N PHE A 169 -4.89 7.62 1.17
CA PHE A 169 -5.12 6.18 1.31
C PHE A 169 -5.62 5.61 -0.02
N ASP A 170 -4.92 4.65 -0.61
CA ASP A 170 -5.48 3.87 -1.72
C ASP A 170 -6.31 2.72 -1.16
N LEU A 171 -7.60 2.78 -1.44
CA LEU A 171 -8.60 1.80 -1.00
C LEU A 171 -8.66 0.63 -1.99
N VAL A 172 -8.50 0.95 -3.26
CA VAL A 172 -8.30 0.02 -4.36
C VAL A 172 -7.20 0.61 -5.23
N GLY A 173 -6.06 -0.07 -5.30
CA GLY A 173 -4.89 0.39 -6.06
C GLY A 173 -5.14 0.55 -7.57
N SER A 174 -4.11 1.01 -8.29
CA SER A 174 -4.13 1.22 -9.76
C SER A 174 -3.82 -0.01 -10.60
N LEU A 175 -3.57 -1.16 -9.96
CA LEU A 175 -3.11 -2.39 -10.58
C LEU A 175 -4.08 -3.60 -10.54
N PRO A 176 -5.32 -3.56 -10.02
CA PRO A 176 -6.15 -4.75 -10.06
C PRO A 176 -6.51 -5.07 -11.52
N LEU A 177 -5.93 -6.17 -12.01
CA LEU A 177 -6.30 -6.80 -13.27
C LEU A 177 -7.71 -7.43 -13.20
N LEU A 178 -8.23 -7.63 -11.98
CA LEU A 178 -9.54 -8.23 -11.75
C LEU A 178 -10.61 -7.14 -11.56
N PRO A 179 -11.82 -7.33 -12.12
CA PRO A 179 -12.93 -6.44 -11.87
C PRO A 179 -13.32 -6.43 -10.38
N VAL A 180 -13.62 -5.24 -9.85
CA VAL A 180 -14.09 -5.06 -8.47
C VAL A 180 -15.58 -4.68 -8.46
N ASP A 181 -16.40 -5.48 -7.78
CA ASP A 181 -17.85 -5.25 -7.71
C ASP A 181 -18.21 -4.28 -6.58
N ARG A 182 -17.57 -4.38 -5.42
CA ARG A 182 -17.77 -3.46 -4.29
C ARG A 182 -16.49 -3.21 -3.53
N ALA A 183 -16.20 -1.93 -3.26
CA ALA A 183 -15.10 -1.53 -2.40
C ALA A 183 -15.60 -0.59 -1.30
N GLU A 184 -15.10 -0.76 -0.10
CA GLU A 184 -15.31 0.15 1.02
C GLU A 184 -14.03 0.34 1.81
N ALA A 185 -13.93 1.48 2.48
CA ALA A 185 -12.89 1.71 3.47
C ALA A 185 -13.37 2.57 4.62
N MET A 186 -12.71 2.42 5.77
CA MET A 186 -12.95 3.20 6.96
C MET A 186 -11.61 3.62 7.56
N VAL A 187 -11.46 4.93 7.81
CA VAL A 187 -10.30 5.48 8.52
C VAL A 187 -10.76 5.99 9.87
N ARG A 188 -10.09 5.55 10.94
CA ARG A 188 -10.33 5.96 12.32
C ARG A 188 -9.13 6.72 12.87
N MET A 189 -9.42 7.88 13.43
CA MET A 189 -8.47 8.72 14.14
C MET A 189 -8.44 8.34 15.63
N PRO A 190 -7.34 8.64 16.33
CA PRO A 190 -7.32 8.55 17.78
C PRO A 190 -8.41 9.45 18.40
N GLU A 191 -8.93 9.06 19.56
CA GLU A 191 -9.92 9.84 20.30
C GLU A 191 -9.49 11.30 20.45
N GLY A 192 -10.38 12.25 20.14
CA GLY A 192 -10.12 13.68 20.23
C GLY A 192 -9.28 14.26 19.09
N ILE A 193 -8.91 13.47 18.07
CA ILE A 193 -8.31 13.96 16.83
C ILE A 193 -9.40 14.28 15.80
N GLN A 194 -9.46 15.54 15.38
CA GLN A 194 -10.41 16.02 14.38
C GLN A 194 -9.88 15.83 12.96
N ILE A 195 -10.73 15.27 12.10
CA ILE A 195 -10.56 15.30 10.64
C ILE A 195 -10.91 16.72 10.18
N LEU A 196 -10.00 17.37 9.46
CA LEU A 196 -10.15 18.75 8.99
C LEU A 196 -10.84 18.79 7.63
N TRP A 197 -10.40 17.93 6.72
CA TRP A 197 -10.98 17.79 5.38
C TRP A 197 -10.64 16.42 4.80
N PHE A 198 -11.44 15.99 3.83
CA PHE A 198 -11.20 14.77 3.07
C PHE A 198 -11.84 14.85 1.69
N THR A 199 -11.24 14.14 0.74
CA THR A 199 -11.70 14.08 -0.65
C THR A 199 -11.55 12.64 -1.16
N PRO A 200 -12.63 11.84 -1.15
CA PRO A 200 -12.65 10.55 -1.84
C PRO A 200 -12.69 10.76 -3.36
N GLY A 201 -12.19 9.77 -4.10
CA GLY A 201 -12.29 9.78 -5.56
C GLY A 201 -12.09 8.38 -6.14
N ILE A 202 -12.90 8.06 -7.15
CA ILE A 202 -12.71 6.87 -7.98
C ILE A 202 -12.24 7.33 -9.37
N THR A 203 -11.15 6.74 -9.87
CA THR A 203 -10.64 7.02 -11.21
C THR A 203 -11.46 6.30 -12.28
N GLY A 204 -11.48 6.84 -13.50
CA GLY A 204 -12.25 6.30 -14.63
C GLY A 204 -13.61 7.00 -14.80
N THR A 205 -13.99 7.28 -16.04
CA THR A 205 -15.32 7.81 -16.37
C THR A 205 -16.26 6.64 -16.68
N GLU A 206 -17.51 6.67 -16.20
CA GLU A 206 -18.53 5.72 -16.68
C GLU A 206 -18.97 6.06 -18.10
N ASN A 207 -18.91 7.35 -18.45
CA ASN A 207 -19.24 7.87 -19.77
C ASN A 207 -18.50 9.21 -19.99
N PRO A 208 -17.58 9.33 -20.96
CA PRO A 208 -16.85 10.57 -21.25
C PRO A 208 -17.77 11.77 -21.48
N ASP A 209 -18.97 11.53 -22.01
CA ASP A 209 -19.93 12.56 -22.39
C ASP A 209 -20.87 12.96 -21.23
N LYS A 210 -20.87 12.24 -20.10
CA LYS A 210 -21.73 12.51 -18.94
C LYS A 210 -20.98 12.82 -17.63
N GLY A 211 -19.65 12.89 -17.67
CA GLY A 211 -18.84 13.56 -16.65
C GLY A 211 -18.86 13.00 -15.23
N SER A 212 -19.49 11.85 -14.98
CA SER A 212 -19.49 11.21 -13.65
C SER A 212 -18.75 9.86 -13.76
N GLY A 213 -17.67 9.71 -13.01
CA GLY A 213 -17.09 8.40 -12.71
C GLY A 213 -18.06 7.56 -11.87
N PRO A 214 -17.72 6.31 -11.53
CA PRO A 214 -18.56 5.50 -10.66
C PRO A 214 -18.82 6.24 -9.35
N ALA A 215 -20.10 6.29 -8.96
CA ALA A 215 -20.51 7.01 -7.77
C ALA A 215 -19.98 6.32 -6.51
N PHE A 216 -19.66 7.14 -5.52
CA PHE A 216 -19.33 6.72 -4.18
C PHE A 216 -20.31 7.36 -3.21
N ALA A 217 -20.48 6.73 -2.06
CA ALA A 217 -21.15 7.31 -0.92
C ALA A 217 -20.18 7.35 0.26
N LEU A 218 -20.50 8.21 1.22
CA LEU A 218 -19.68 8.42 2.40
C LEU A 218 -20.55 8.60 3.63
N GLU A 219 -19.99 8.23 4.76
CA GLU A 219 -20.51 8.46 6.08
C GLU A 219 -19.35 8.93 6.96
N GLN A 220 -19.61 9.85 7.88
CA GLN A 220 -18.61 10.34 8.81
C GLN A 220 -19.20 10.46 10.20
N GLY A 221 -18.35 10.29 11.21
CA GLY A 221 -18.67 10.60 12.59
C GLY A 221 -17.47 11.24 13.28
N ASP A 222 -17.53 11.30 14.60
CA ASP A 222 -16.45 11.91 15.39
C ASP A 222 -15.16 11.08 15.25
N GLY A 223 -14.19 11.63 14.54
CA GLY A 223 -12.87 11.03 14.35
C GLY A 223 -12.86 9.84 13.38
N TRP A 224 -13.86 9.64 12.54
CA TRP A 224 -13.81 8.60 11.51
C TRP A 224 -14.56 8.98 10.24
N VAL A 225 -14.11 8.40 9.13
CA VAL A 225 -14.75 8.53 7.82
C VAL A 225 -14.83 7.15 7.17
N LYS A 226 -16.00 6.81 6.64
CA LYS A 226 -16.26 5.60 5.85
C LYS A 226 -16.68 6.00 4.45
N VAL A 227 -16.11 5.35 3.44
CA VAL A 227 -16.44 5.57 2.03
C VAL A 227 -16.66 4.24 1.33
N TRP A 228 -17.58 4.17 0.36
CA TRP A 228 -17.82 2.95 -0.41
C TRP A 228 -18.32 3.25 -1.82
N SER A 229 -18.08 2.32 -2.75
CA SER A 229 -18.62 2.37 -4.10
C SER A 229 -20.12 2.06 -4.09
N THR A 230 -20.92 2.84 -4.83
CA THR A 230 -22.37 2.59 -4.98
C THR A 230 -22.71 1.80 -6.25
N ALA A 231 -21.73 1.60 -7.12
CA ALA A 231 -21.82 0.81 -8.33
C ALA A 231 -20.53 -0.03 -8.50
N PRO A 232 -20.56 -1.10 -9.32
CA PRO A 232 -19.36 -1.86 -9.68
C PRO A 232 -18.26 -0.96 -10.24
N MET A 233 -17.07 -1.08 -9.68
CA MET A 233 -15.91 -0.33 -10.15
C MET A 233 -15.41 -0.88 -11.48
N GLY A 234 -15.53 -2.19 -11.73
CA GLY A 234 -14.97 -2.81 -12.93
C GLY A 234 -13.44 -2.89 -12.87
N GLU A 235 -12.79 -2.93 -14.03
CA GLU A 235 -11.34 -3.10 -14.17
C GLU A 235 -10.61 -1.76 -14.31
N ASN A 236 -9.30 -1.72 -13.99
CA ASN A 236 -8.41 -0.58 -14.23
C ASN A 236 -8.87 0.75 -13.60
N ARG A 237 -9.64 0.67 -12.51
CA ARG A 237 -10.06 1.83 -11.71
C ARG A 237 -9.41 1.77 -10.33
N SER A 238 -9.13 2.94 -9.79
CA SER A 238 -8.55 3.13 -8.46
C SER A 238 -9.54 3.89 -7.59
N PHE A 239 -9.62 3.53 -6.32
CA PHE A 239 -10.39 4.26 -5.33
C PHE A 239 -9.44 4.76 -4.25
N PHE A 240 -9.41 6.06 -4.02
CA PHE A 240 -8.54 6.69 -3.04
C PHE A 240 -9.32 7.64 -2.14
N LEU A 241 -8.75 7.93 -0.96
CA LEU A 241 -9.24 8.90 0.00
C LEU A 241 -8.08 9.81 0.41
N ASN A 242 -8.14 11.08 -0.01
CA ASN A 242 -7.28 12.12 0.57
C ASN A 242 -7.87 12.53 1.91
N LEU A 243 -7.04 12.61 2.93
CA LEU A 243 -7.48 12.92 4.29
C LEU A 243 -6.49 13.86 4.95
N ALA A 244 -7.01 14.84 5.69
CA ALA A 244 -6.22 15.66 6.59
C ALA A 244 -6.86 15.79 7.96
N TRP A 245 -6.01 15.89 8.98
CA TRP A 245 -6.41 15.95 10.37
C TRP A 245 -5.49 16.86 11.15
N GLN A 246 -5.95 17.27 12.34
CA GLN A 246 -5.14 18.09 13.22
C GLN A 246 -3.86 17.34 13.63
N SER A 247 -2.72 18.00 13.50
CA SER A 247 -1.41 17.46 13.92
C SER A 247 -1.17 17.59 15.42
N SER A 248 -2.01 18.39 16.11
CA SER A 248 -1.92 18.59 17.55
C SER A 248 -2.01 17.24 18.26
N SER A 249 -1.22 17.07 19.32
CA SER A 249 -1.20 15.87 20.18
C SER A 249 -0.69 14.55 19.57
N PHE A 250 -0.09 14.58 18.37
CA PHE A 250 0.74 13.48 17.88
C PHE A 250 2.15 13.55 18.47
N ALA A 251 2.72 12.40 18.84
CA ALA A 251 4.08 12.30 19.29
C ALA A 251 5.03 12.26 18.08
N THR A 252 5.64 13.39 17.75
CA THR A 252 6.70 13.42 16.72
C THR A 252 7.90 12.62 17.23
N ARG A 253 8.11 11.42 16.67
CA ARG A 253 9.36 10.68 16.89
C ARG A 253 10.44 11.15 15.94
N SER A 254 11.68 11.10 16.41
CA SER A 254 12.84 11.37 15.58
C SER A 254 12.99 10.33 14.47
N GLN A 255 13.24 10.79 13.24
CA GLN A 255 13.53 9.93 12.08
C GLN A 255 15.00 9.51 12.00
N TRP A 256 15.88 10.06 12.85
CA TRP A 256 17.32 9.76 12.84
C TRP A 256 17.66 8.27 12.91
N PRO A 257 17.02 7.44 13.76
CA PRO A 257 17.29 6.00 13.78
C PRO A 257 17.01 5.33 12.43
N LEU A 258 15.93 5.73 11.75
CA LEU A 258 15.55 5.22 10.44
C LEU A 258 16.55 5.66 9.36
N ILE A 259 16.92 6.94 9.37
CA ILE A 259 17.91 7.51 8.44
C ILE A 259 19.26 6.79 8.58
N ILE A 260 19.75 6.58 9.80
CA ILE A 260 21.03 5.90 10.04
C ILE A 260 21.00 4.47 9.53
N ARG A 261 19.91 3.74 9.75
CA ARG A 261 19.77 2.35 9.31
C ARG A 261 19.67 2.22 7.79
N GLN A 262 18.93 3.12 7.13
CA GLN A 262 18.68 3.05 5.69
C GLN A 262 19.77 3.74 4.85
N HIS A 263 20.45 4.75 5.39
CA HIS A 263 21.47 5.55 4.71
C HIS A 263 22.81 5.54 5.47
N PRO A 264 23.42 4.36 5.72
CA PRO A 264 24.64 4.26 6.55
C PRO A 264 25.85 5.01 5.95
N ARG A 265 25.84 5.25 4.63
CA ARG A 265 26.89 6.03 3.94
C ARG A 265 26.94 7.49 4.40
N LEU A 266 25.86 8.04 4.95
CA LEU A 266 25.86 9.41 5.51
C LEU A 266 26.80 9.52 6.71
N LEU A 267 26.87 8.49 7.56
CA LEU A 267 27.80 8.45 8.68
C LEU A 267 29.26 8.42 8.19
N LEU A 268 29.53 7.59 7.17
CA LEU A 268 30.87 7.50 6.57
C LEU A 268 31.28 8.82 5.90
N ALA A 269 30.36 9.47 5.20
CA ALA A 269 30.61 10.77 4.57
C ALA A 269 30.87 11.86 5.61
N GLY A 270 30.06 11.91 6.69
CA GLY A 270 30.25 12.85 7.80
C GLY A 270 31.60 12.66 8.50
N LEU A 271 31.96 11.41 8.82
CA LEU A 271 33.27 11.09 9.40
C LEU A 271 34.41 11.50 8.46
N SER A 272 34.29 11.21 7.16
CA SER A 272 35.27 11.59 6.15
C SER A 272 35.45 13.11 6.05
N ALA A 273 34.35 13.87 6.09
CA ALA A 273 34.39 15.33 6.08
C ALA A 273 35.08 15.90 7.33
N ILE A 274 34.82 15.33 8.51
CA ILE A 274 35.49 15.73 9.76
C ILE A 274 36.99 15.49 9.67
N LEU A 275 37.41 14.31 9.18
CA LEU A 275 38.83 13.97 9.03
C LEU A 275 39.53 14.90 8.03
N LEU A 276 38.88 15.21 6.90
CA LEU A 276 39.40 16.15 5.91
C LEU A 276 39.52 17.57 6.47
N PHE A 277 38.53 18.04 7.22
CA PHE A 277 38.57 19.34 7.87
C PHE A 277 39.68 19.43 8.93
N PHE A 278 39.85 18.37 9.72
CA PHE A 278 40.93 18.27 10.70
C PHE A 278 42.32 18.27 10.04
N ALA A 279 42.49 17.49 8.95
CA ALA A 279 43.72 17.46 8.17
C ALA A 279 44.05 18.84 7.57
N LEU A 280 43.04 19.53 7.03
CA LEU A 280 43.18 20.89 6.52
C LEU A 280 43.61 21.87 7.63
N GLY A 281 43.00 21.79 8.81
CA GLY A 281 43.38 22.59 9.97
C GLY A 281 44.83 22.37 10.41
N LEU A 282 45.29 21.11 10.42
CA LEU A 282 46.69 20.78 10.71
C LEU A 282 47.66 21.36 9.67
N LEU A 283 47.29 21.31 8.38
CA LEU A 283 48.08 21.89 7.30
C LEU A 283 48.17 23.42 7.43
N LEU A 284 47.06 24.10 7.67
CA LEU A 284 47.02 25.55 7.88
C LEU A 284 47.87 25.97 9.09
N ARG A 285 47.79 25.25 10.21
CA ARG A 285 48.61 25.51 11.41
C ARG A 285 50.10 25.33 11.13
N ARG A 286 50.48 24.28 10.38
CA ARG A 286 51.88 24.05 9.99
C ARG A 286 52.41 25.16 9.08
N MET A 287 51.59 25.69 8.18
CA MET A 287 51.98 26.80 7.31
C MET A 287 52.14 28.11 8.09
N ALA A 288 51.26 28.38 9.07
CA ALA A 288 51.34 29.57 9.91
C ALA A 288 52.62 29.58 10.77
N ASN A 289 53.03 28.43 11.33
CA ASN A 289 54.24 28.31 12.15
C ASN A 289 55.56 28.30 11.36
N ARG A 290 55.51 28.28 10.01
CA ARG A 290 56.70 28.30 9.15
C ARG A 290 57.06 29.72 8.66
N ARG A 291 56.25 30.73 9.00
CA ARG A 291 56.57 32.15 8.82
C ARG A 291 57.16 32.71 10.10
#